data_AF-A0A4R3NU35-F1
#
_entry.id   AF-A0A4R3NU35-F1
#
_cell.length_a   1.000
_cell.length_b   1.000
_cell.length_c   1.000
_cell.angle_alpha   90.00
_cell.angle_beta   90.00
_cell.angle_gamma   90.00
#
_symmetry.space_group_name_H-M   'P 1'
#
loop_
_entity.id
_entity.type
_entity.pdbx_description
1 polymer ?
#
loop_
_entity_poly.entity_id
_entity_poly.type
_entity_poly.pdbx_seq_one_letter_code
_entity_poly.pdbx_strand_id
1 'polypeptide(L)'
;MPKIEGFILVSDAPRLEHHWLRRLLVAAGWAFPAVTVEDYDAVSFAHFDGLALDFLYEKLERMGVPHRAGPDSARLASGWLKALQVCEQQKSG
;
A
#
# COMPACT_ATOMS: atom_id res chain seq x y z
N MET A 1 15.62 -8.36 -15.19
CA MET A 1 14.65 -7.26 -15.04
C MET A 1 13.39 -7.81 -14.40
N PRO A 2 12.93 -7.27 -13.25
CA PRO A 2 11.74 -7.76 -12.57
C PRO A 2 10.47 -7.21 -13.23
N LYS A 3 9.70 -8.11 -13.86
CA LYS A 3 8.31 -7.82 -14.23
C LYS A 3 7.46 -7.78 -12.95
N ILE A 4 6.98 -6.60 -12.58
CA ILE A 4 5.86 -6.44 -11.65
C ILE A 4 4.57 -6.63 -12.47
N GLU A 5 4.38 -7.84 -13.00
CA GLU A 5 3.18 -8.21 -13.76
C GLU A 5 2.14 -8.82 -12.81
N GLY A 6 0.90 -8.35 -12.90
CA GLY A 6 -0.21 -8.81 -12.06
C GLY A 6 -0.28 -8.18 -10.66
N PHE A 7 0.62 -7.27 -10.30
CA PHE A 7 0.60 -6.55 -9.03
C PHE A 7 0.45 -5.04 -9.23
N ILE A 8 -0.34 -4.41 -8.37
CA ILE A 8 -0.49 -2.95 -8.28
C ILE A 8 0.48 -2.45 -7.20
N LEU A 9 1.24 -1.39 -7.48
CA LEU A 9 2.02 -0.71 -6.44
C LEU A 9 1.13 0.29 -5.70
N VAL A 10 1.29 0.37 -4.38
CA VAL A 10 0.48 1.21 -3.50
C VAL A 10 1.41 1.92 -2.51
N SER A 11 1.18 3.21 -2.25
CA SER A 11 1.99 4.05 -1.35
C SER A 11 1.14 5.15 -0.70
N ASP A 12 1.53 5.62 0.49
CA ASP A 12 0.99 6.81 1.18
C ASP A 12 1.62 8.13 0.67
N ALA A 13 2.59 8.06 -0.25
CA ALA A 13 3.21 9.18 -0.95
C ALA A 13 3.37 8.91 -2.47
N PRO A 14 2.31 8.48 -3.20
CA PRO A 14 2.43 7.87 -4.54
C PRO A 14 3.12 8.77 -5.58
N ARG A 15 3.00 10.11 -5.44
CA ARG A 15 3.69 11.09 -6.28
C ARG A 15 5.21 11.08 -6.13
N LEU A 16 5.72 10.89 -4.92
CA LEU A 16 7.16 10.80 -4.65
C LEU A 16 7.68 9.45 -5.14
N GLU A 17 6.95 8.37 -4.86
CA GLU A 17 7.37 7.02 -5.22
C GLU A 17 7.43 6.85 -6.74
N HIS A 18 6.41 7.31 -7.47
CA HIS A 18 6.45 7.33 -8.93
C HIS A 18 7.60 8.21 -9.48
N HIS A 19 7.91 9.35 -8.86
CA HIS A 19 9.06 10.19 -9.27
C HIS A 19 10.39 9.45 -9.09
N TRP A 20 10.64 8.87 -7.92
CA TRP A 20 11.91 8.21 -7.60
C TRP A 20 12.08 6.88 -8.32
N LEU A 21 11.02 6.06 -8.43
CA LEU A 21 11.00 4.85 -9.22
C LEU A 21 11.29 5.16 -10.69
N ARG A 22 10.63 6.18 -11.27
CA ARG A 22 10.90 6.61 -12.65
C ARG A 22 12.36 7.00 -12.87
N ARG A 23 12.96 7.75 -11.93
CA ARG A 23 14.39 8.11 -12.01
C ARG A 23 15.30 6.88 -11.90
N LEU A 24 14.99 5.94 -11.02
CA LEU A 24 15.76 4.70 -10.85
C LEU A 24 15.74 3.82 -12.13
N LEU A 25 14.56 3.54 -12.69
CA LEU A 25 14.46 2.67 -13.86
C LEU A 25 15.09 3.30 -15.10
N VAL A 26 14.95 4.62 -15.29
CA VAL A 26 15.63 5.36 -16.37
C VAL A 26 17.15 5.39 -16.19
N ALA A 27 17.66 5.63 -14.97
CA ALA A 27 19.09 5.63 -14.69
C ALA A 27 19.75 4.25 -14.89
N ALA A 28 18.98 3.18 -14.69
CA ALA A 28 19.39 1.80 -14.95
C ALA A 28 19.17 1.37 -16.42
N GLY A 29 18.89 2.31 -17.34
CA GLY A 29 18.83 2.07 -18.78
C GLY A 29 17.57 1.35 -19.27
N TRP A 30 16.50 1.31 -18.48
CA TRP A 30 15.24 0.70 -18.88
C TRP A 30 14.22 1.73 -19.35
N ALA A 31 13.33 1.31 -20.25
CA ALA A 31 12.07 2.01 -20.44
C ALA A 31 11.27 1.91 -19.13
N PHE A 32 10.86 3.05 -18.58
CA PHE A 32 9.85 3.08 -17.52
C PHE A 32 8.53 2.55 -18.11
N PRO A 33 7.98 1.42 -17.64
CA PRO A 33 6.67 0.95 -18.10
C PRO A 33 5.58 1.90 -17.60
N ALA A 34 4.33 1.68 -17.99
CA ALA A 34 3.18 2.35 -17.37
C ALA A 34 2.90 1.79 -15.95
N VAL A 35 3.90 1.86 -15.06
CA VAL A 35 3.79 1.48 -13.65
C VAL A 35 3.13 2.64 -12.91
N THR A 36 1.83 2.50 -12.64
CA THR A 36 1.18 3.37 -11.66
C THR A 36 1.61 3.00 -10.25
N VAL A 37 1.59 3.99 -9.37
CA VAL A 37 1.65 3.80 -7.92
C VAL A 37 0.36 4.42 -7.41
N GLU A 38 -0.55 3.58 -6.95
CA GLU A 38 -1.86 4.00 -6.45
C GLU A 38 -1.75 4.54 -5.02
N ASP A 39 -2.72 5.35 -4.66
CA ASP A 39 -2.82 5.98 -3.34
C ASP A 39 -3.36 4.98 -2.31
N TYR A 40 -2.63 4.79 -1.20
CA TYR A 40 -2.95 3.80 -0.17
C TYR A 40 -4.32 4.03 0.47
N ASP A 41 -4.69 5.29 0.72
CA ASP A 41 -5.96 5.62 1.34
C ASP A 41 -7.09 5.37 0.32
N ALA A 42 -6.97 5.87 -0.91
CA ALA A 42 -7.96 5.64 -1.96
C ALA A 42 -8.20 4.15 -2.26
N VAL A 43 -7.14 3.34 -2.29
CA VAL A 43 -7.22 1.87 -2.40
C VAL A 43 -7.91 1.26 -1.19
N SER A 44 -7.61 1.72 0.03
CA SER A 44 -8.23 1.21 1.26
C SER A 44 -9.72 1.54 1.34
N PHE A 45 -10.13 2.77 1.01
CA PHE A 45 -11.54 3.19 0.92
C PHE A 45 -12.32 2.47 -0.20
N ALA A 46 -11.65 1.99 -1.26
CA ALA A 46 -12.27 1.21 -2.32
C ALA A 46 -12.45 -0.28 -1.99
N HIS A 47 -11.72 -0.80 -0.99
CA HIS A 47 -11.72 -2.22 -0.62
C HIS A 47 -12.39 -2.53 0.74
N PHE A 48 -12.51 -1.56 1.64
CA PHE A 48 -13.05 -1.75 2.99
C PHE A 48 -14.01 -0.63 3.39
N ASP A 49 -15.06 -1.01 4.13
CA ASP A 49 -16.02 -0.10 4.74
C ASP A 49 -16.26 -0.43 6.22
N GLY A 50 -16.92 0.50 6.93
CA GLY A 50 -17.28 0.39 8.35
C GLY A 50 -16.14 -0.15 9.23
N LEU A 51 -16.47 -1.13 10.08
CA LEU A 51 -15.54 -1.70 11.07
C LEU A 51 -14.22 -2.21 10.47
N ALA A 52 -14.20 -2.71 9.24
CA ALA A 52 -12.97 -3.20 8.63
C ALA A 52 -12.00 -2.05 8.31
N LEU A 53 -12.55 -0.91 7.88
CA LEU A 53 -11.84 0.34 7.62
C LEU A 53 -11.46 1.05 8.94
N ASP A 54 -12.35 1.06 9.94
CA ASP A 54 -12.07 1.61 11.27
C ASP A 54 -10.85 0.89 11.90
N PHE A 55 -10.86 -0.45 11.91
CA PHE A 55 -9.76 -1.25 12.43
C PHE A 55 -8.48 -1.20 11.59
N LEU A 56 -8.55 -0.78 10.32
CA LEU A 56 -7.37 -0.50 9.49
C LEU A 56 -6.65 0.73 10.05
N TYR A 57 -7.34 1.87 10.14
CA TYR A 57 -6.73 3.12 10.56
C TYR A 57 -6.42 3.15 12.07
N GLU A 58 -7.27 2.58 12.93
CA GLU A 58 -6.96 2.43 14.37
C GLU A 58 -5.62 1.69 14.58
N LYS A 59 -5.36 0.64 13.80
CA LYS A 59 -4.09 -0.10 13.86
C LYS A 59 -2.91 0.74 13.37
N LEU A 60 -3.09 1.54 12.31
CA LEU A 60 -2.04 2.44 11.81
C LEU A 60 -1.76 3.59 12.78
N GLU A 61 -2.75 4.15 13.46
CA GLU A 61 -2.58 5.19 14.49
C GLU A 61 -1.84 4.64 15.72
N ARG A 62 -2.20 3.44 16.17
CA ARG A 62 -1.53 2.72 17.27
C ARG A 62 -0.07 2.34 16.94
N MET A 63 0.34 2.41 15.66
CA MET A 63 1.70 2.14 15.20
C MET A 63 2.41 3.44 14.79
N GLY A 64 3.31 3.95 15.63
CA GLY A 64 4.16 5.09 15.29
C GLY A 64 4.98 4.86 14.01
N VAL A 65 5.16 5.91 13.20
CA VAL A 65 5.80 5.82 11.87
C VAL A 65 7.30 5.50 12.01
N PRO A 66 7.80 4.38 11.42
CA PRO A 66 9.21 3.99 11.53
C PRO A 66 10.23 4.88 10.79
N HIS A 67 9.78 5.66 9.79
CA HIS A 67 10.60 6.50 8.91
C HIS A 67 11.73 5.72 8.20
N ARG A 68 11.46 4.46 7.83
CA ARG A 68 12.33 3.59 7.04
C ARG A 68 11.47 2.72 6.13
N ALA A 69 11.65 2.86 4.81
CA ALA A 69 10.76 2.32 3.78
C ALA A 69 10.26 0.87 4.01
N GLY A 70 11.15 -0.09 4.34
CA GLY A 70 10.74 -1.47 4.63
C GLY A 70 9.79 -1.58 5.82
N PRO A 71 10.18 -1.13 7.03
CA PRO A 71 9.29 -0.97 8.17
C PRO A 71 8.01 -0.14 7.92
N ASP A 72 8.07 0.92 7.11
CA ASP A 72 6.90 1.74 6.76
C ASP A 72 5.90 0.93 5.89
N SER A 73 6.38 0.26 4.84
CA SER A 73 5.56 -0.67 4.03
C SER A 73 4.99 -1.82 4.86
N ALA A 74 5.76 -2.34 5.82
CA ALA A 74 5.29 -3.40 6.73
C ALA A 74 4.19 -2.90 7.68
N ARG A 75 4.27 -1.65 8.15
CA ARG A 75 3.20 -0.98 8.92
C ARG A 75 1.91 -0.89 8.09
N LEU A 76 1.97 -0.34 6.87
CA LEU A 76 0.82 -0.23 5.96
C LEU A 76 0.19 -1.60 5.68
N ALA A 77 0.97 -2.57 5.21
CA ALA A 77 0.51 -3.93 4.94
C ALA A 77 -0.13 -4.61 6.17
N SER A 78 0.36 -4.31 7.38
CA SER A 78 -0.24 -4.84 8.60
C SER A 78 -1.61 -4.25 8.93
N GLY A 79 -1.88 -2.99 8.54
CA GLY A 79 -3.21 -2.36 8.63
C GLY A 79 -4.19 -3.05 7.68
N TRP A 80 -3.81 -3.15 6.40
CA TRP A 80 -4.56 -3.86 5.36
C TRP A 80 -4.91 -5.31 5.76
N LEU A 81 -3.95 -6.05 6.34
CA LEU A 81 -4.19 -7.41 6.86
C LEU A 81 -5.21 -7.46 8.00
N LYS A 82 -5.27 -6.44 8.86
CA LYS A 82 -6.27 -6.38 9.94
C LYS A 82 -7.68 -6.12 9.38
N ALA A 83 -7.81 -5.31 8.32
CA ALA A 83 -9.08 -5.08 7.65
C ALA A 83 -9.63 -6.39 7.04
N LEU A 84 -8.79 -7.13 6.30
CA LEU A 84 -9.13 -8.45 5.74
C LEU A 84 -9.64 -9.42 6.80
N GLN A 85 -8.94 -9.53 7.94
CA GLN A 85 -9.35 -10.39 9.06
C GLN A 85 -10.73 -10.01 9.64
N VAL A 86 -11.07 -8.72 9.66
CA VAL A 86 -12.40 -8.27 10.11
C VAL A 86 -13.47 -8.63 9.08
N CYS A 87 -13.21 -8.43 7.79
CA CYS A 87 -14.12 -8.85 6.72
C CYS A 87 -14.36 -10.36 6.67
N GLU A 88 -13.36 -11.19 7.03
CA GLU A 88 -13.51 -12.65 7.13
C GLU A 88 -14.38 -13.05 8.33
N GLN A 89 -14.18 -12.39 9.48
CA GLN A 89 -14.97 -12.61 10.69
C GLN A 89 -16.44 -12.19 10.49
N GLN A 90 -16.69 -11.05 9.83
CA GLN A 90 -18.03 -10.57 9.48
C GLN A 90 -18.80 -11.44 8.47
N LYS A 91 -18.12 -12.34 7.75
CA LYS A 91 -18.75 -13.31 6.82
C LYS A 91 -19.07 -14.65 7.47
N SER A 92 -18.72 -14.82 8.75
CA SER A 92 -18.70 -16.11 9.44
C SER A 92 -19.65 -16.19 10.65
N GLY A 93 -20.53 -15.19 10.83
CA GLY A 93 -21.52 -15.10 11.90
C GLY A 93 -22.80 -14.41 11.44
#